data_AF-A0A0E3LHT5-F1
#
_entry.id   AF-A0A0E3LHT5-F1
#
_cell.length_a   1.000
_cell.length_b   1.000
_cell.length_c   1.000
_cell.angle_alpha   90.00
_cell.angle_beta   90.00
_cell.angle_gamma   90.00
#
_symmetry.space_group_name_H-M   'P 1'
#
loop_
_entity.id
_entity.type
_entity.pdbx_description
1 polymer ?
#
loop_
_entity_poly.entity_id
_entity_poly.type
_entity_poly.pdbx_seq_one_letter_code
_entity_poly.pdbx_strand_id
1 'polypeptide(L)'
;MIKAGITNLRRISTKFIYLVFLTALVLSLGSVPGMAAENCNSNLMGQVFAAAEADLGAIGPENTLIITDIGSPEESYVFLDDFYSEFYNRDLLYTKNLLVVQNSRNSPLWFAFFNKCSGKCTYIEVSDENESKISYKVTENIDFDKLSKTNKSRDAWSEKVNNSVFDGREFAILSISNAWATGKLDYELMQCLELHNHFCPGVSSGYVLAGWMEENYPLKEGVSYTVFSCPNWCKDDVFVKRWDVTPGTGGIWVSKLTDNETEALGGSPAGIFVVKDKNAGTMKAVVLGFDFDVVDANSGAKDDDPGWVSKYLADLWLMDKENWDTKGLVSVISVKDIDADTLSEMELADNNPYVVLGLLNSTESTQPSEN
;
A
#
# COMPACT_ATOMS: atom_id res chain seq x y z
N MET A 1 -16.89 34.39 -63.11
CA MET A 1 -15.75 34.70 -62.21
C MET A 1 -16.14 35.51 -60.96
N ILE A 2 -17.32 35.29 -60.33
CA ILE A 2 -17.75 36.06 -59.13
C ILE A 2 -17.92 35.17 -57.87
N LYS A 3 -18.02 33.85 -58.01
CA LYS A 3 -18.25 32.94 -56.87
C LYS A 3 -17.00 32.60 -56.03
N ALA A 4 -15.79 32.81 -56.53
CA ALA A 4 -14.55 32.49 -55.80
C ALA A 4 -14.08 33.61 -54.84
N GLY A 5 -14.47 34.86 -55.07
CA GLY A 5 -14.09 35.98 -54.20
C GLY A 5 -14.87 36.04 -52.89
N ILE A 6 -16.15 35.65 -52.90
CA ILE A 6 -17.06 35.76 -51.75
C ILE A 6 -16.74 34.73 -50.66
N THR A 7 -16.31 33.52 -51.02
CA THR A 7 -15.91 32.48 -50.07
C THR A 7 -14.59 32.79 -49.36
N ASN A 8 -13.67 33.50 -50.01
CA ASN A 8 -12.39 33.87 -49.39
C ASN A 8 -12.55 35.01 -48.37
N LEU A 9 -13.42 35.99 -48.65
CA LEU A 9 -13.73 37.08 -47.71
C LEU A 9 -14.42 36.57 -46.42
N ARG A 10 -15.32 35.59 -46.53
CA ARG A 10 -15.97 34.96 -45.36
C ARG A 10 -14.98 34.15 -44.51
N ARG A 11 -14.01 33.48 -45.13
CA ARG A 11 -12.99 32.69 -44.40
C ARG A 11 -11.95 33.55 -43.69
N ILE A 12 -11.62 34.72 -44.26
CA ILE A 12 -10.71 35.70 -43.65
C ILE A 12 -11.39 36.43 -42.48
N SER A 13 -12.66 36.83 -42.62
CA SER A 13 -13.39 37.47 -41.51
C SER A 13 -13.59 36.54 -40.32
N THR A 14 -13.86 35.25 -40.58
CA THR A 14 -14.04 34.27 -39.51
C THR A 14 -12.73 34.00 -38.76
N LYS A 15 -11.58 33.92 -39.44
CA LYS A 15 -10.27 33.75 -38.80
C LYS A 15 -9.83 34.97 -37.99
N PHE A 16 -10.14 36.19 -38.43
CA PHE A 16 -9.86 37.40 -37.66
C PHE A 16 -10.75 37.52 -36.41
N ILE A 17 -12.02 37.12 -36.50
CA ILE A 17 -12.93 37.08 -35.35
C ILE A 17 -12.43 36.07 -34.31
N TYR A 18 -12.03 34.86 -34.71
CA TYR A 18 -11.45 33.88 -33.79
C TYR A 18 -10.13 34.34 -33.17
N LEU A 19 -9.27 35.03 -33.91
CA LEU A 19 -8.00 35.53 -33.37
C LEU A 19 -8.21 36.66 -32.34
N VAL A 20 -9.17 37.56 -32.59
CA VAL A 20 -9.55 38.63 -31.64
C VAL A 20 -10.23 38.06 -30.40
N PHE A 21 -11.09 37.04 -30.53
CA PHE A 21 -11.68 36.35 -29.38
C PHE A 21 -10.66 35.52 -28.60
N LEU A 22 -9.66 34.92 -29.25
CA LEU A 22 -8.59 34.18 -28.55
C LEU A 22 -7.65 35.12 -27.79
N THR A 23 -7.31 36.29 -28.35
CA THR A 23 -6.52 37.30 -27.64
C THR A 23 -7.31 38.00 -26.53
N ALA A 24 -8.62 38.17 -26.69
CA ALA A 24 -9.48 38.70 -25.63
C ALA A 24 -9.72 37.67 -24.51
N LEU A 25 -9.77 36.37 -24.81
CA LEU A 25 -9.86 35.30 -23.81
C LEU A 25 -8.56 35.15 -23.01
N VAL A 26 -7.40 35.33 -23.66
CA VAL A 26 -6.08 35.34 -23.00
C VAL A 26 -5.87 36.60 -22.15
N LEU A 27 -6.52 37.72 -22.49
CA LEU A 27 -6.46 38.97 -21.71
C LEU A 27 -7.65 39.14 -20.73
N SER A 28 -8.69 38.30 -20.81
CA SER A 28 -9.80 38.22 -19.85
C SER A 28 -9.67 37.05 -18.88
N LEU A 29 -8.61 36.24 -19.00
CA LEU A 29 -7.99 35.57 -17.85
C LEU A 29 -7.26 36.63 -17.02
N GLY A 30 -8.02 37.65 -16.56
CA GLY A 30 -7.63 38.43 -15.41
C GLY A 30 -7.32 37.41 -14.33
N SER A 31 -6.11 37.51 -13.77
CA SER A 31 -5.61 36.75 -12.63
C SER A 31 -6.62 35.71 -12.18
N VAL A 32 -6.47 34.45 -12.62
CA VAL A 32 -6.90 33.34 -11.76
C VAL A 32 -6.44 33.79 -10.38
N PRO A 33 -7.33 34.01 -9.41
CA PRO A 33 -6.90 34.33 -8.07
C PRO A 33 -5.86 33.26 -7.78
N GLY A 34 -4.58 33.68 -7.78
CA GLY A 34 -3.52 32.82 -7.33
C GLY A 34 -4.04 32.29 -6.02
N MET A 35 -4.03 30.95 -5.93
CA MET A 35 -4.26 30.15 -4.75
C MET A 35 -4.58 31.06 -3.58
N ALA A 36 -5.84 31.07 -3.14
CA ALA A 36 -6.13 31.62 -1.83
C ALA A 36 -5.00 31.14 -0.94
N ALA A 37 -4.14 32.06 -0.52
CA ALA A 37 -3.15 31.78 0.48
C ALA A 37 -4.03 31.55 1.70
N GLU A 38 -4.48 30.30 1.84
CA GLU A 38 -4.89 29.77 3.12
C GLU A 38 -3.78 30.20 4.07
N ASN A 39 -4.16 30.70 5.25
CA ASN A 39 -3.23 31.07 6.30
C ASN A 39 -2.52 29.80 6.80
N CYS A 40 -1.73 29.17 5.94
CA CYS A 40 -0.85 28.08 6.26
C CYS A 40 0.13 28.67 7.27
N ASN A 41 0.05 28.17 8.49
CA ASN A 41 1.00 28.53 9.51
C ASN A 41 2.37 28.01 9.07
N SER A 42 3.20 28.88 8.47
CA SER A 42 4.55 28.59 7.97
C SER A 42 5.52 27.99 9.01
N ASN A 43 5.08 27.84 10.27
CA ASN A 43 5.82 27.21 11.34
C ASN A 43 5.08 25.99 11.93
N LEU A 44 4.09 25.43 11.23
CA LEU A 44 3.33 24.29 11.75
C LEU A 44 4.18 23.03 11.82
N MET A 45 4.97 22.74 10.78
CA MET A 45 5.86 21.57 10.80
C MET A 45 6.90 21.71 11.92
N GLY A 46 7.47 22.91 12.12
CA GLY A 46 8.32 23.19 13.27
C GLY A 46 7.65 22.91 14.61
N GLN A 47 6.36 23.27 14.77
CA GLN A 47 5.57 22.93 15.96
C GLN A 47 5.31 21.43 16.11
N VAL A 48 5.04 20.70 15.02
CA VAL A 48 4.82 19.25 15.03
C VAL A 48 6.09 18.53 15.53
N PHE A 49 7.26 18.86 14.97
CA PHE A 49 8.52 18.29 15.42
C PHE A 49 8.84 18.68 16.87
N ALA A 50 8.67 19.95 17.26
CA ALA A 50 8.90 20.39 18.63
C ALA A 50 7.97 19.70 19.64
N ALA A 51 6.71 19.44 19.26
CA ALA A 51 5.74 18.75 20.10
C ALA A 51 6.11 17.27 20.32
N ALA A 52 6.70 16.61 19.31
CA ALA A 52 7.25 15.27 19.45
C ALA A 52 8.52 15.26 20.30
N GLU A 53 9.43 16.22 20.11
CA GLU A 53 10.67 16.34 20.90
C GLU A 53 10.41 16.62 22.38
N ALA A 54 9.34 17.36 22.69
CA ALA A 54 8.92 17.60 24.07
C ALA A 54 8.56 16.31 24.83
N ASP A 55 8.04 15.30 24.12
CA ASP A 55 7.58 14.04 24.72
C ASP A 55 8.64 12.92 24.62
N LEU A 56 9.44 12.92 23.56
CA LEU A 56 10.43 11.88 23.24
C LEU A 56 11.88 12.25 23.57
N GLY A 57 12.16 13.54 23.77
CA GLY A 57 13.52 14.08 23.77
C GLY A 57 14.03 14.33 22.35
N ALA A 58 15.36 14.49 22.22
CA ALA A 58 15.97 14.76 20.92
C ALA A 58 15.66 13.64 19.91
N ILE A 59 15.14 14.05 18.75
CA ILE A 59 14.90 13.17 17.61
C ILE A 59 16.16 13.12 16.74
N GLY A 60 16.50 11.95 16.22
CA GLY A 60 17.68 11.78 15.39
C GLY A 60 17.72 10.43 14.64
N PRO A 61 18.66 10.29 13.69
CA PRO A 61 18.65 9.20 12.70
C PRO A 61 18.83 7.81 13.29
N GLU A 62 19.42 7.70 14.49
CA GLU A 62 19.68 6.40 15.10
C GLU A 62 18.40 5.75 15.63
N ASN A 63 17.49 6.53 16.22
CA ASN A 63 16.44 6.01 17.09
C ASN A 63 15.02 6.38 16.67
N THR A 64 14.85 7.25 15.67
CA THR A 64 13.54 7.77 15.29
C THR A 64 13.03 7.19 13.98
N LEU A 65 11.79 6.71 13.97
CA LEU A 65 11.00 6.51 12.76
C LEU A 65 9.85 7.52 12.77
N ILE A 66 9.60 8.13 11.62
CA ILE A 66 8.44 8.98 11.37
C ILE A 66 7.55 8.26 10.37
N ILE A 67 6.29 8.06 10.74
CA ILE A 67 5.25 7.57 9.82
C ILE A 67 4.24 8.71 9.66
N THR A 68 3.85 9.04 8.44
CA THR A 68 2.91 10.11 8.16
C THR A 68 2.20 9.85 6.83
N ASP A 69 1.04 10.47 6.61
CA ASP A 69 0.36 10.46 5.33
C ASP A 69 0.54 11.75 4.52
N ILE A 70 1.47 12.64 4.91
CA ILE A 70 1.71 13.92 4.26
C ILE A 70 1.81 13.79 2.72
N GLY A 71 1.03 14.59 2.01
CA GLY A 71 0.88 14.56 0.56
C GLY A 71 -0.29 13.70 0.06
N SER A 72 -0.90 12.85 0.88
CA SER A 72 -2.10 12.08 0.51
C SER A 72 -3.40 12.81 0.83
N PRO A 73 -3.62 13.34 2.06
CA PRO A 73 -4.75 14.21 2.34
C PRO A 73 -4.79 15.46 1.47
N GLU A 74 -6.00 15.95 1.20
CA GLU A 74 -6.25 17.19 0.49
C GLU A 74 -5.47 18.35 1.12
N GLU A 75 -4.88 19.19 0.27
CA GLU A 75 -4.04 20.35 0.62
C GLU A 75 -2.80 20.07 1.50
N SER A 76 -2.57 18.86 2.01
CA SER A 76 -1.39 18.55 2.84
C SER A 76 -0.04 18.74 2.13
N TYR A 77 -0.04 18.81 0.80
CA TYR A 77 1.14 19.08 -0.02
C TYR A 77 1.77 20.46 0.26
N VAL A 78 1.01 21.42 0.80
CA VAL A 78 1.53 22.75 1.15
C VAL A 78 2.58 22.69 2.27
N PHE A 79 2.59 21.61 3.06
CA PHE A 79 3.53 21.43 4.17
C PHE A 79 4.79 20.64 3.78
N LEU A 80 4.91 20.13 2.55
CA LEU A 80 6.01 19.23 2.17
C LEU A 80 7.38 19.88 2.34
N ASP A 81 7.56 21.10 1.83
CA ASP A 81 8.86 21.79 1.89
C ASP A 81 9.28 22.09 3.34
N ASP A 82 8.34 22.52 4.18
CA ASP A 82 8.58 22.79 5.60
C ASP A 82 8.86 21.49 6.37
N PHE A 83 8.11 20.42 6.09
CA PHE A 83 8.31 19.11 6.70
C PHE A 83 9.70 18.57 6.39
N TYR A 84 10.09 18.56 5.11
CA TYR A 84 11.41 18.07 4.70
C TYR A 84 12.54 18.96 5.22
N SER A 85 12.32 20.28 5.34
CA SER A 85 13.29 21.18 5.96
C SER A 85 13.52 20.80 7.44
N GLU A 86 12.46 20.61 8.22
CA GLU A 86 12.56 20.17 9.63
C GLU A 86 13.16 18.76 9.77
N PHE A 87 12.82 17.86 8.85
CA PHE A 87 13.32 16.48 8.80
C PHE A 87 14.84 16.46 8.56
N TYR A 88 15.33 17.14 7.52
CA TYR A 88 16.75 17.16 7.19
C TYR A 88 17.59 17.99 8.15
N ASN A 89 17.03 19.02 8.79
CA ASN A 89 17.72 19.77 9.85
C ASN A 89 18.05 18.91 11.09
N ARG A 90 17.42 17.74 11.24
CA ARG A 90 17.68 16.76 12.31
C ARG A 90 18.51 15.56 11.83
N ASP A 91 19.15 15.69 10.68
CA ASP A 91 19.98 14.65 10.04
C ASP A 91 19.23 13.32 9.81
N LEU A 92 17.89 13.35 9.73
CA LEU A 92 17.08 12.16 9.46
C LEU A 92 17.26 11.73 8.00
N LEU A 93 17.26 10.41 7.77
CA LEU A 93 17.50 9.82 6.46
C LEU A 93 16.19 9.29 5.88
N TYR A 94 15.80 9.74 4.69
CA TYR A 94 14.55 9.36 4.04
C TYR A 94 14.32 7.85 4.03
N THR A 95 15.30 7.06 3.59
CA THR A 95 15.18 5.61 3.45
C THR A 95 15.25 4.83 4.77
N LYS A 96 15.48 5.50 5.90
CA LYS A 96 15.64 4.84 7.21
C LYS A 96 14.72 5.38 8.28
N ASN A 97 14.30 6.63 8.20
CA ASN A 97 13.61 7.32 9.28
C ASN A 97 12.23 7.84 8.85
N LEU A 98 11.82 7.64 7.61
CA LEU A 98 10.54 8.11 7.10
C LEU A 98 9.80 6.99 6.37
N LEU A 99 8.52 6.85 6.67
CA LEU A 99 7.55 6.14 5.83
C LEU A 99 6.37 7.07 5.56
N VAL A 100 6.17 7.44 4.30
CA VAL A 100 5.00 8.22 3.87
C VAL A 100 3.96 7.26 3.34
N VAL A 101 2.91 6.99 4.12
CA VAL A 101 1.84 6.05 3.77
C VAL A 101 0.73 6.74 2.98
N GLN A 102 0.12 5.99 2.06
CA GLN A 102 -1.08 6.41 1.36
C GLN A 102 -2.27 6.45 2.31
N ASN A 103 -3.10 7.47 2.16
CA ASN A 103 -4.36 7.60 2.89
C ASN A 103 -5.43 8.23 1.99
N SER A 104 -6.68 8.17 2.42
CA SER A 104 -7.77 8.82 1.70
C SER A 104 -7.56 10.33 1.66
N ARG A 105 -7.92 10.95 0.52
CA ARG A 105 -7.83 12.39 0.31
C ARG A 105 -8.61 13.20 1.35
N ASN A 106 -9.66 12.64 1.93
CA ASN A 106 -10.48 13.30 2.96
C ASN A 106 -10.09 12.93 4.41
N SER A 107 -8.99 12.20 4.61
CA SER A 107 -8.49 11.89 5.94
C SER A 107 -7.77 13.11 6.55
N PRO A 108 -7.72 13.24 7.90
CA PRO A 108 -6.88 14.25 8.54
C PRO A 108 -5.39 13.96 8.32
N LEU A 109 -4.58 15.01 8.19
CA LEU A 109 -3.12 14.91 8.16
C LEU A 109 -2.59 14.51 9.53
N TRP A 110 -1.73 13.48 9.58
CA TRP A 110 -1.17 13.00 10.84
C TRP A 110 0.31 12.62 10.76
N PHE A 111 0.94 12.55 11.92
CA PHE A 111 2.34 12.19 12.11
C PHE A 111 2.48 11.28 13.34
N ALA A 112 3.26 10.21 13.21
CA ALA A 112 3.66 9.33 14.29
C ALA A 112 5.18 9.34 14.42
N PHE A 113 5.69 9.84 15.53
CA PHE A 113 7.12 9.86 15.85
C PHE A 113 7.42 8.75 16.84
N PHE A 114 8.09 7.69 16.39
CA PHE A 114 8.47 6.56 17.21
C PHE A 114 9.94 6.63 17.61
N ASN A 115 10.24 6.43 18.90
CA ASN A 115 11.59 6.34 19.43
C ASN A 115 11.89 4.90 19.89
N LYS A 116 12.74 4.17 19.16
CA LYS A 116 13.01 2.75 19.43
C LYS A 116 13.68 2.47 20.79
N CYS A 117 14.48 3.40 21.31
CA CYS A 117 15.15 3.21 22.60
C CYS A 117 14.18 3.22 23.78
N SER A 118 13.21 4.13 23.77
CA SER A 118 12.20 4.23 24.82
C SER A 118 10.98 3.36 24.56
N GLY A 119 10.74 3.01 23.29
CA GLY A 119 9.53 2.35 22.82
C GLY A 119 8.31 3.28 22.78
N LYS A 120 8.51 4.59 22.93
CA LYS A 120 7.42 5.58 22.92
C LYS A 120 7.13 6.06 21.50
N CYS A 121 5.86 6.32 21.22
CA CYS A 121 5.38 6.94 20.00
C CYS A 121 4.51 8.16 20.34
N THR A 122 4.85 9.31 19.77
CA THR A 122 4.01 10.52 19.81
C THR A 122 3.22 10.62 18.52
N TYR A 123 1.90 10.49 18.62
CA TYR A 123 0.95 10.67 17.52
C TYR A 123 0.38 12.08 17.55
N ILE A 124 0.33 12.74 16.40
CA ILE A 124 -0.09 14.13 16.21
C ILE A 124 -1.00 14.21 15.00
N GLU A 125 -2.15 14.86 15.14
CA GLU A 125 -3.00 15.25 14.01
C GLU A 125 -2.99 16.76 13.82
N VAL A 126 -3.16 17.16 12.57
CA VAL A 126 -3.25 18.54 12.15
C VAL A 126 -4.64 18.80 11.57
N SER A 127 -5.21 19.96 11.90
CA SER A 127 -6.46 20.45 11.32
C SER A 127 -6.20 21.73 10.53
N ASP A 128 -6.79 21.80 9.33
CA ASP A 128 -6.69 22.93 8.40
C ASP A 128 -8.02 23.63 8.14
N GLU A 129 -9.12 23.26 8.82
CA GLU A 129 -10.47 23.77 8.52
C GLU A 129 -10.66 25.28 8.71
N ASN A 130 -9.75 25.97 9.43
CA ASN A 130 -9.82 27.42 9.66
C ASN A 130 -8.43 28.06 9.88
N GLU A 131 -7.53 27.34 10.55
CA GLU A 131 -6.14 27.72 10.80
C GLU A 131 -5.36 26.44 11.04
N SER A 132 -4.28 26.24 10.28
CA SER A 132 -3.41 25.07 10.40
C SER A 132 -2.79 24.98 11.79
N LYS A 133 -3.20 23.96 12.56
CA LYS A 133 -2.75 23.74 13.95
C LYS A 133 -2.77 22.27 14.32
N ILE A 134 -2.02 21.92 15.37
CA ILE A 134 -2.15 20.62 16.03
C ILE A 134 -3.54 20.52 16.66
N SER A 135 -4.35 19.58 16.19
CA SER A 135 -5.72 19.31 16.68
C SER A 135 -5.76 18.24 17.75
N TYR A 136 -4.87 17.26 17.67
CA TYR A 136 -4.78 16.14 18.59
C TYR A 136 -3.32 15.73 18.82
N LYS A 137 -2.99 15.33 20.05
CA LYS A 137 -1.68 14.76 20.40
C LYS A 137 -1.82 13.76 21.53
N VAL A 138 -1.18 12.61 21.39
CA VAL A 138 -1.01 11.63 22.46
C VAL A 138 0.37 10.97 22.36
N THR A 139 0.91 10.56 23.49
CA THR A 139 2.15 9.79 23.54
C THR A 139 1.92 8.48 24.28
N GLU A 140 2.25 7.38 23.62
CA GLU A 140 2.06 6.03 24.15
C GLU A 140 3.32 5.19 24.07
N ASN A 141 3.44 4.18 24.95
CA ASN A 141 4.48 3.17 24.80
C ASN A 141 3.94 2.01 23.95
N ILE A 142 4.56 1.79 22.80
CA ILE A 142 4.17 0.79 21.81
C ILE A 142 5.21 -0.32 21.65
N ASP A 143 6.17 -0.43 22.57
CA ASP A 143 7.17 -1.49 22.59
C ASP A 143 6.49 -2.87 22.66
N PHE A 144 6.57 -3.62 21.57
CA PHE A 144 5.88 -4.89 21.44
C PHE A 144 6.30 -5.89 22.52
N ASP A 145 7.59 -5.96 22.86
CA ASP A 145 8.11 -6.88 23.87
C ASP A 145 7.57 -6.56 25.27
N LYS A 146 7.26 -5.28 25.54
CA LYS A 146 6.61 -4.87 26.78
C LYS A 146 5.11 -5.14 26.75
N LEU A 147 4.44 -4.78 25.65
CA LEU A 147 2.98 -4.88 25.53
C LEU A 147 2.50 -6.33 25.50
N SER A 148 3.18 -7.21 24.75
CA SER A 148 2.80 -8.61 24.55
C SER A 148 3.09 -9.51 25.77
N LYS A 149 3.92 -9.06 26.72
CA LYS A 149 4.51 -9.91 27.76
C LYS A 149 3.51 -10.55 28.74
N THR A 150 2.43 -9.86 29.09
CA THR A 150 1.49 -10.30 30.13
C THR A 150 0.05 -10.05 29.73
N ASN A 151 -0.91 -10.81 30.26
CA ASN A 151 -2.34 -10.57 30.00
C ASN A 151 -2.72 -9.13 30.38
N LYS A 152 -2.25 -8.64 31.53
CA LYS A 152 -2.53 -7.26 31.97
C LYS A 152 -2.03 -6.19 30.99
N SER A 153 -0.85 -6.36 30.41
CA SER A 153 -0.32 -5.42 29.42
C SER A 153 -1.03 -5.55 28.07
N ARG A 154 -1.38 -6.79 27.68
CA ARG A 154 -2.18 -7.09 26.48
C ARG A 154 -3.57 -6.45 26.56
N ASP A 155 -4.25 -6.59 27.69
CA ASP A 155 -5.57 -6.01 27.96
C ASP A 155 -5.50 -4.47 27.95
N ALA A 156 -4.50 -3.89 28.62
CA ALA A 156 -4.33 -2.44 28.70
C ALA A 156 -4.07 -1.80 27.32
N TRP A 157 -3.30 -2.46 26.45
CA TRP A 157 -3.13 -1.97 25.08
C TRP A 157 -4.39 -2.21 24.24
N SER A 158 -5.05 -3.36 24.39
CA SER A 158 -6.29 -3.64 23.66
C SER A 158 -7.41 -2.65 24.00
N GLU A 159 -7.47 -2.17 25.24
CA GLU A 159 -8.36 -1.07 25.63
C GLU A 159 -8.03 0.22 24.86
N LYS A 160 -6.76 0.53 24.65
CA LYS A 160 -6.32 1.70 23.86
C LYS A 160 -6.65 1.56 22.38
N VAL A 161 -6.49 0.35 21.83
CA VAL A 161 -6.93 0.02 20.47
C VAL A 161 -8.44 0.24 20.33
N ASN A 162 -9.23 -0.24 21.29
CA ASN A 162 -10.70 -0.06 21.27
C ASN A 162 -11.13 1.40 21.43
N ASN A 163 -10.32 2.22 22.10
CA ASN A 163 -10.57 3.65 22.30
C ASN A 163 -9.99 4.53 21.19
N SER A 164 -9.41 3.93 20.14
CA SER A 164 -8.81 4.64 19.01
C SER A 164 -7.83 5.74 19.43
N VAL A 165 -6.87 5.44 20.32
CA VAL A 165 -5.92 6.45 20.82
C VAL A 165 -5.05 7.06 19.72
N PHE A 166 -4.85 6.38 18.60
CA PHE A 166 -4.20 6.91 17.40
C PHE A 166 -5.20 7.06 16.25
N ASP A 167 -6.47 7.34 16.59
CA ASP A 167 -7.56 7.54 15.63
C ASP A 167 -7.68 6.35 14.64
N GLY A 168 -7.61 5.13 15.16
CA GLY A 168 -7.76 3.90 14.35
C GLY A 168 -6.48 3.43 13.66
N ARG A 169 -5.33 4.09 13.90
CA ARG A 169 -4.02 3.73 13.31
C ARG A 169 -3.15 2.91 14.26
N GLU A 170 -3.72 2.36 15.34
CA GLU A 170 -2.97 1.69 16.40
C GLU A 170 -2.22 0.48 15.87
N PHE A 171 -2.88 -0.35 15.06
CA PHE A 171 -2.25 -1.52 14.47
C PHE A 171 -1.14 -1.12 13.47
N ALA A 172 -1.41 -0.17 12.57
CA ALA A 172 -0.45 0.30 11.58
C ALA A 172 0.82 0.87 12.22
N ILE A 173 0.66 1.81 13.16
CA ILE A 173 1.78 2.44 13.84
C ILE A 173 2.55 1.42 14.68
N LEU A 174 1.86 0.52 15.40
CA LEU A 174 2.50 -0.51 16.22
C LEU A 174 3.30 -1.48 15.35
N SER A 175 2.69 -2.07 14.32
CA SER A 175 3.33 -3.13 13.54
C SER A 175 4.51 -2.60 12.72
N ILE A 176 4.36 -1.44 12.06
CA ILE A 176 5.45 -0.83 11.29
C ILE A 176 6.61 -0.41 12.20
N SER A 177 6.31 0.29 13.29
CA SER A 177 7.35 0.83 14.19
C SER A 177 8.19 -0.27 14.82
N ASN A 178 7.54 -1.34 15.30
CA ASN A 178 8.27 -2.44 15.91
C ASN A 178 9.00 -3.29 14.87
N ALA A 179 8.45 -3.50 13.67
CA ALA A 179 9.14 -4.21 12.60
C ALA A 179 10.41 -3.46 12.18
N TRP A 180 10.31 -2.14 12.00
CA TRP A 180 11.45 -1.27 11.75
C TRP A 180 12.49 -1.32 12.89
N ALA A 181 12.04 -1.34 14.15
CA ALA A 181 12.93 -1.39 15.31
C ALA A 181 13.81 -2.65 15.37
N THR A 182 13.38 -3.75 14.74
CA THR A 182 14.19 -4.97 14.63
C THR A 182 15.48 -4.78 13.80
N GLY A 183 15.50 -3.77 12.93
CA GLY A 183 16.56 -3.57 11.94
C GLY A 183 16.56 -4.59 10.79
N LYS A 184 15.53 -5.46 10.72
CA LYS A 184 15.40 -6.53 9.71
C LYS A 184 14.28 -6.28 8.69
N LEU A 185 13.49 -5.22 8.85
CA LEU A 185 12.45 -4.85 7.88
C LEU A 185 13.10 -4.48 6.55
N ASP A 186 12.86 -5.30 5.53
CA ASP A 186 13.38 -5.10 4.19
C ASP A 186 12.88 -3.77 3.61
N TYR A 187 13.75 -3.03 2.92
CA TYR A 187 13.41 -1.72 2.37
C TYR A 187 12.32 -1.81 1.29
N GLU A 188 12.35 -2.85 0.44
CA GLU A 188 11.30 -3.06 -0.57
C GLU A 188 9.97 -3.43 0.11
N LEU A 189 10.01 -4.20 1.21
CA LEU A 189 8.81 -4.48 2.00
C LEU A 189 8.27 -3.18 2.61
N MET A 190 9.13 -2.34 3.20
CA MET A 190 8.75 -1.02 3.72
C MET A 190 8.11 -0.14 2.64
N GLN A 191 8.61 -0.19 1.42
CA GLN A 191 8.02 0.48 0.25
C GLN A 191 6.63 -0.07 -0.12
N CYS A 192 6.36 -1.37 0.04
CA CYS A 192 5.00 -1.92 -0.13
C CYS A 192 4.03 -1.36 0.92
N LEU A 193 4.51 -1.08 2.13
CA LEU A 193 3.71 -0.49 3.21
C LEU A 193 3.35 0.97 2.95
N GLU A 194 4.11 1.69 2.10
CA GLU A 194 3.71 3.02 1.62
C GLU A 194 2.34 2.95 0.93
N LEU A 195 2.10 1.92 0.11
CA LEU A 195 0.82 1.73 -0.58
C LEU A 195 -0.23 1.10 0.33
N HIS A 196 0.12 0.00 1.02
CA HIS A 196 -0.84 -0.77 1.82
C HIS A 196 -1.24 -0.08 3.13
N ASN A 197 -0.46 0.90 3.58
CA ASN A 197 -0.66 1.75 4.78
C ASN A 197 -0.55 1.09 6.16
N HIS A 198 -0.36 -0.23 6.24
CA HIS A 198 -0.10 -0.94 7.49
C HIS A 198 0.68 -2.24 7.23
N PHE A 199 1.33 -2.79 8.25
CA PHE A 199 2.00 -4.09 8.14
C PHE A 199 1.09 -5.18 8.72
N CYS A 200 0.70 -6.15 7.87
CA CYS A 200 -0.15 -7.28 8.25
C CYS A 200 0.27 -8.59 7.54
N PRO A 201 -0.16 -9.77 8.06
CA PRO A 201 0.17 -11.08 7.48
C PRO A 201 -0.23 -11.23 6.01
N GLY A 202 -1.26 -10.51 5.59
CA GLY A 202 -1.67 -10.48 4.18
C GLY A 202 -0.64 -9.82 3.27
N VAL A 203 0.07 -8.78 3.72
CA VAL A 203 1.14 -8.13 2.95
C VAL A 203 2.41 -8.97 3.02
N SER A 204 2.82 -9.40 4.21
CA SER A 204 4.03 -10.21 4.36
C SER A 204 3.92 -11.53 3.57
N SER A 205 2.75 -12.17 3.51
CA SER A 205 2.53 -13.34 2.63
C SER A 205 2.71 -13.00 1.14
N GLY A 206 2.29 -11.82 0.68
CA GLY A 206 2.57 -11.36 -0.68
C GLY A 206 4.06 -11.21 -0.96
N TYR A 207 4.83 -10.75 0.03
CA TYR A 207 6.28 -10.63 -0.08
C TYR A 207 6.97 -12.00 -0.13
N VAL A 208 6.49 -12.99 0.62
CA VAL A 208 6.93 -14.39 0.53
C VAL A 208 6.62 -14.99 -0.85
N LEU A 209 5.37 -14.83 -1.33
CA LEU A 209 4.96 -15.32 -2.65
C LEU A 209 5.79 -14.70 -3.78
N ALA A 210 6.07 -13.39 -3.67
CA ALA A 210 6.91 -12.72 -4.65
C ALA A 210 8.34 -13.26 -4.64
N GLY A 211 8.92 -13.48 -3.46
CA GLY A 211 10.22 -14.11 -3.31
C GLY A 211 10.28 -15.50 -3.94
N TRP A 212 9.26 -16.33 -3.70
CA TRP A 212 9.15 -17.66 -4.31
C TRP A 212 9.10 -17.58 -5.84
N MET A 213 8.30 -16.66 -6.39
CA MET A 213 8.20 -16.46 -7.84
C MET A 213 9.52 -16.02 -8.46
N GLU A 214 10.23 -15.09 -7.83
CA GLU A 214 11.51 -14.59 -8.31
C GLU A 214 12.64 -15.62 -8.22
N GLU A 215 12.59 -16.52 -7.23
CA GLU A 215 13.55 -17.62 -7.13
C GLU A 215 13.31 -18.69 -8.21
N ASN A 216 12.04 -19.04 -8.48
CA ASN A 216 11.68 -20.12 -9.40
C ASN A 216 11.56 -19.67 -10.86
N TYR A 217 11.20 -18.40 -11.10
CA TYR A 217 11.01 -17.82 -12.43
C TYR A 217 11.69 -16.45 -12.57
N PRO A 218 13.02 -16.33 -12.37
CA PRO A 218 13.68 -15.04 -12.19
C PRO A 218 13.35 -13.98 -13.25
N LEU A 219 13.01 -12.77 -12.78
CA LEU A 219 12.88 -11.60 -13.63
C LEU A 219 14.24 -11.23 -14.22
N LYS A 220 14.35 -11.33 -15.53
CA LYS A 220 15.50 -10.93 -16.35
C LYS A 220 14.97 -10.23 -17.60
N GLU A 221 15.86 -9.63 -18.39
CA GLU A 221 15.46 -8.99 -19.65
C GLU A 221 14.61 -9.94 -20.51
N GLY A 222 13.43 -9.48 -20.93
CA GLY A 222 12.47 -10.26 -21.72
C GLY A 222 11.53 -11.17 -20.92
N VAL A 223 11.65 -11.24 -19.59
CA VAL A 223 10.73 -11.96 -18.70
C VAL A 223 9.83 -10.97 -17.96
N SER A 224 8.52 -11.24 -17.91
CA SER A 224 7.54 -10.44 -17.17
C SER A 224 6.51 -11.31 -16.48
N TYR A 225 5.88 -10.76 -15.44
CA TYR A 225 4.74 -11.38 -14.77
C TYR A 225 3.44 -10.63 -15.08
N THR A 226 2.36 -11.40 -15.12
CA THR A 226 0.98 -10.95 -15.16
C THR A 226 0.25 -11.68 -14.03
N VAL A 227 -0.47 -10.96 -13.18
CA VAL A 227 -1.05 -11.51 -11.95
C VAL A 227 -2.57 -11.63 -12.08
N PHE A 228 -3.12 -12.81 -11.80
CA PHE A 228 -4.53 -12.97 -11.52
C PHE A 228 -4.69 -13.17 -10.03
N SER A 229 -5.05 -12.07 -9.35
CA SER A 229 -5.40 -12.08 -7.95
C SER A 229 -6.81 -12.60 -7.78
N CYS A 230 -6.89 -13.92 -7.73
CA CYS A 230 -8.10 -14.68 -7.50
C CYS A 230 -7.70 -15.83 -6.56
N PRO A 231 -7.94 -15.74 -5.25
CA PRO A 231 -8.67 -14.68 -4.55
C PRO A 231 -7.79 -13.44 -4.30
N ASN A 232 -8.48 -12.33 -3.99
CA ASN A 232 -7.86 -11.04 -3.67
C ASN A 232 -7.69 -10.81 -2.18
N TRP A 233 -6.51 -10.32 -1.77
CA TRP A 233 -6.23 -9.85 -0.41
C TRP A 233 -4.98 -8.94 -0.41
N CYS A 234 -4.54 -8.50 0.76
CA CYS A 234 -3.43 -7.56 0.95
C CYS A 234 -2.11 -7.88 0.20
N LYS A 235 -1.88 -9.14 -0.22
CA LYS A 235 -0.69 -9.53 -1.00
C LYS A 235 -0.57 -8.76 -2.31
N ASP A 236 -1.70 -8.31 -2.86
CA ASP A 236 -1.74 -7.76 -4.21
C ASP A 236 -1.01 -6.43 -4.30
N ASP A 237 -1.02 -5.63 -3.23
CA ASP A 237 -0.29 -4.38 -3.15
C ASP A 237 1.24 -4.60 -3.21
N VAL A 238 1.72 -5.77 -2.77
CA VAL A 238 3.12 -6.15 -2.95
C VAL A 238 3.43 -6.32 -4.42
N PHE A 239 2.60 -7.04 -5.17
CA PHE A 239 2.84 -7.26 -6.60
C PHE A 239 2.78 -5.95 -7.36
N VAL A 240 1.79 -5.11 -7.08
CA VAL A 240 1.66 -3.77 -7.67
C VAL A 240 2.94 -2.95 -7.46
N LYS A 241 3.47 -2.90 -6.23
CA LYS A 241 4.67 -2.13 -5.90
C LYS A 241 5.96 -2.76 -6.42
N ARG A 242 6.15 -4.06 -6.23
CA ARG A 242 7.40 -4.80 -6.48
C ARG A 242 7.60 -5.12 -7.97
N TRP A 243 6.52 -5.36 -8.72
CA TRP A 243 6.59 -5.80 -10.11
C TRP A 243 5.97 -4.82 -11.11
N ASP A 244 5.50 -3.64 -10.66
CA ASP A 244 4.82 -2.65 -11.51
C ASP A 244 3.58 -3.21 -12.25
N VAL A 245 2.88 -4.17 -11.60
CA VAL A 245 1.68 -4.82 -12.17
C VAL A 245 0.39 -4.13 -11.73
N THR A 246 0.23 -2.86 -12.08
CA THR A 246 -0.98 -2.10 -11.75
C THR A 246 -2.19 -2.51 -12.62
N PRO A 247 -3.44 -2.28 -12.18
CA PRO A 247 -4.60 -2.42 -13.06
C PRO A 247 -4.52 -1.51 -14.30
N GLY A 248 -3.97 -0.30 -14.15
CA GLY A 248 -3.83 0.67 -15.24
C GLY A 248 -2.79 0.29 -16.29
N THR A 249 -1.79 -0.51 -15.92
CA THR A 249 -0.79 -1.09 -16.83
C THR A 249 -1.26 -2.42 -17.43
N GLY A 250 -2.43 -2.92 -17.01
CA GLY A 250 -2.91 -4.25 -17.39
C GLY A 250 -2.01 -5.36 -16.85
N GLY A 251 -1.42 -5.17 -15.66
CA GLY A 251 -0.54 -6.15 -15.04
C GLY A 251 -1.24 -7.10 -14.07
N ILE A 252 -2.41 -6.70 -13.56
CA ILE A 252 -3.17 -7.46 -12.56
C ILE A 252 -4.67 -7.47 -12.86
N TRP A 253 -5.29 -8.63 -12.64
CA TRP A 253 -6.73 -8.86 -12.68
C TRP A 253 -7.18 -9.34 -11.32
N VAL A 254 -8.25 -8.76 -10.79
CA VAL A 254 -8.68 -8.98 -9.41
C VAL A 254 -10.10 -9.54 -9.41
N SER A 255 -10.29 -10.70 -8.79
CA SER A 255 -11.61 -11.31 -8.61
C SER A 255 -11.66 -12.13 -7.32
N LYS A 256 -12.88 -12.43 -6.87
CA LYS A 256 -13.11 -13.29 -5.70
C LYS A 256 -13.28 -14.74 -6.13
N LEU A 257 -12.96 -15.65 -5.22
CA LEU A 257 -13.43 -17.03 -5.25
C LEU A 257 -14.57 -17.19 -4.23
N THR A 258 -15.50 -18.08 -4.53
CA THR A 258 -16.44 -18.60 -3.53
C THR A 258 -15.73 -19.62 -2.63
N ASP A 259 -16.34 -19.94 -1.48
CA ASP A 259 -15.80 -20.94 -0.56
C ASP A 259 -15.68 -22.32 -1.23
N ASN A 260 -16.69 -22.72 -2.00
CA ASN A 260 -16.68 -23.99 -2.75
C ASN A 260 -15.53 -24.05 -3.77
N GLU A 261 -15.31 -22.97 -4.52
CA GLU A 261 -14.19 -22.90 -5.48
C GLU A 261 -12.84 -22.92 -4.76
N THR A 262 -12.75 -22.27 -3.60
CA THR A 262 -11.55 -22.27 -2.76
C THR A 262 -11.24 -23.68 -2.26
N GLU A 263 -12.23 -24.41 -1.74
CA GLU A 263 -12.10 -25.81 -1.33
C GLU A 263 -11.70 -26.72 -2.50
N ALA A 264 -12.32 -26.55 -3.67
CA ALA A 264 -12.02 -27.33 -4.87
C ALA A 264 -10.56 -27.13 -5.36
N LEU A 265 -9.96 -25.98 -5.07
CA LEU A 265 -8.55 -25.67 -5.36
C LEU A 265 -7.58 -26.12 -4.25
N GLY A 266 -8.05 -26.85 -3.23
CA GLY A 266 -7.23 -27.35 -2.13
C GLY A 266 -7.22 -26.44 -0.90
N GLY A 267 -8.14 -25.47 -0.81
CA GLY A 267 -8.42 -24.69 0.40
C GLY A 267 -7.60 -23.42 0.58
N SER A 268 -6.44 -23.30 -0.07
CA SER A 268 -5.52 -22.17 0.14
C SER A 268 -4.95 -21.52 -1.14
N PRO A 269 -5.71 -21.33 -2.23
CA PRO A 269 -5.20 -20.67 -3.44
C PRO A 269 -4.75 -19.22 -3.16
N ALA A 270 -3.60 -18.84 -3.69
CA ALA A 270 -2.98 -17.52 -3.56
C ALA A 270 -2.94 -16.71 -4.87
N GLY A 271 -3.47 -17.28 -5.95
CA GLY A 271 -3.57 -16.64 -7.25
C GLY A 271 -2.78 -17.36 -8.34
N ILE A 272 -2.86 -16.79 -9.53
CA ILE A 272 -2.18 -17.29 -10.73
C ILE A 272 -1.19 -16.24 -11.20
N PHE A 273 0.03 -16.68 -11.47
CA PHE A 273 1.13 -15.85 -11.94
C PHE A 273 1.51 -16.32 -13.34
N VAL A 274 1.18 -15.52 -14.34
CA VAL A 274 1.55 -15.81 -15.72
C VAL A 274 2.96 -15.27 -15.97
N VAL A 275 3.89 -16.19 -16.23
CA VAL A 275 5.27 -15.89 -16.59
C VAL A 275 5.39 -15.89 -18.11
N LYS A 276 5.72 -14.74 -18.68
CA LYS A 276 6.00 -14.60 -20.12
C LYS A 276 7.50 -14.43 -20.32
N ASP A 277 8.14 -15.40 -20.96
CA ASP A 277 9.55 -15.32 -21.38
C ASP A 277 9.62 -15.11 -22.89
N LYS A 278 9.89 -13.88 -23.31
CA LYS A 278 10.01 -13.50 -24.73
C LYS A 278 11.22 -14.13 -25.40
N ASN A 279 12.26 -14.46 -24.65
CA ASN A 279 13.48 -15.05 -25.20
C ASN A 279 13.25 -16.53 -25.56
N ALA A 280 12.51 -17.23 -24.69
CA ALA A 280 12.11 -18.62 -24.92
C ALA A 280 10.86 -18.74 -25.81
N GLY A 281 10.09 -17.66 -25.97
CA GLY A 281 8.80 -17.69 -26.67
C GLY A 281 7.73 -18.48 -25.90
N THR A 282 7.83 -18.53 -24.57
CA THR A 282 6.95 -19.33 -23.71
C THR A 282 6.09 -18.48 -22.81
N MET A 283 4.91 -18.99 -22.46
CA MET A 283 4.03 -18.42 -21.47
C MET A 283 3.51 -19.52 -20.54
N LYS A 284 3.69 -19.35 -19.24
CA LYS A 284 3.32 -20.34 -18.22
C LYS A 284 2.41 -19.71 -17.18
N ALA A 285 1.26 -20.31 -16.93
CA ALA A 285 0.43 -20.01 -15.75
C ALA A 285 0.92 -20.85 -14.57
N VAL A 286 1.43 -20.18 -13.53
CA VAL A 286 1.90 -20.77 -12.28
C VAL A 286 0.84 -20.49 -11.22
N VAL A 287 0.21 -21.53 -10.71
CA VAL A 287 -0.87 -21.43 -9.71
C VAL A 287 -0.30 -21.78 -8.36
N LEU A 288 -0.32 -20.83 -7.44
CA LEU A 288 0.24 -20.98 -6.10
C LEU A 288 -0.85 -21.04 -5.04
N GLY A 289 -0.56 -21.74 -3.95
CA GLY A 289 -1.28 -21.64 -2.69
C GLY A 289 -0.39 -21.06 -1.58
N PHE A 290 -1.03 -20.49 -0.56
CA PHE A 290 -0.37 -19.95 0.63
C PHE A 290 -1.14 -20.35 1.89
N ASP A 291 -0.47 -21.02 2.82
CA ASP A 291 -1.12 -21.62 3.99
C ASP A 291 -0.89 -20.79 5.27
N PHE A 292 -1.94 -20.10 5.72
CA PHE A 292 -1.91 -19.33 6.97
C PHE A 292 -1.91 -20.22 8.22
N ASP A 293 -2.39 -21.47 8.15
CA ASP A 293 -2.33 -22.39 9.30
C ASP A 293 -0.87 -22.75 9.60
N VAL A 294 -0.02 -22.83 8.56
CA VAL A 294 1.44 -22.99 8.74
C VAL A 294 2.01 -21.77 9.45
N VAL A 295 1.57 -20.56 9.12
CA VAL A 295 2.02 -19.34 9.82
C VAL A 295 1.58 -19.34 11.28
N ASP A 296 0.32 -19.64 11.54
CA ASP A 296 -0.25 -19.64 12.88
C ASP A 296 0.43 -20.68 13.78
N ALA A 297 0.71 -21.87 13.23
CA ALA A 297 1.40 -22.94 13.95
C ALA A 297 2.87 -22.63 14.30
N ASN A 298 3.53 -21.71 13.57
CA ASN A 298 4.96 -21.44 13.70
C ASN A 298 5.31 -20.03 14.21
N SER A 299 4.38 -19.08 14.16
CA SER A 299 4.61 -17.69 14.57
C SER A 299 4.83 -17.51 16.08
N GLY A 300 4.43 -18.50 16.89
CA GLY A 300 4.45 -18.43 18.35
C GLY A 300 3.26 -17.68 18.95
N ALA A 301 2.28 -17.30 18.12
CA ALA A 301 0.99 -16.81 18.58
C ALA A 301 0.22 -17.91 19.33
N LYS A 302 -0.64 -17.49 20.25
CA LYS A 302 -1.51 -18.36 21.05
C LYS A 302 -2.97 -18.08 20.73
N ASP A 303 -3.83 -19.09 20.95
CA ASP A 303 -5.27 -18.98 20.73
C ASP A 303 -5.93 -17.85 21.55
N ASP A 304 -5.36 -17.49 22.71
CA ASP A 304 -5.86 -16.42 23.58
C ASP A 304 -5.15 -15.07 23.36
N ASP A 305 -4.26 -14.96 22.37
CA ASP A 305 -3.63 -13.69 22.04
C ASP A 305 -4.63 -12.71 21.39
N PRO A 306 -4.61 -11.43 21.78
CA PRO A 306 -5.31 -10.40 21.03
C PRO A 306 -4.86 -10.38 19.57
N GLY A 307 -5.77 -10.08 18.64
CA GLY A 307 -5.47 -10.16 17.21
C GLY A 307 -4.27 -9.31 16.76
N TRP A 308 -3.96 -8.19 17.43
CA TRP A 308 -2.75 -7.39 17.11
C TRP A 308 -1.45 -8.10 17.51
N VAL A 309 -1.46 -8.95 18.55
CA VAL A 309 -0.31 -9.78 18.95
C VAL A 309 -0.11 -10.87 17.90
N SER A 310 -1.14 -11.67 17.62
CA SER A 310 -1.03 -12.80 16.70
C SER A 310 -0.61 -12.35 15.31
N LYS A 311 -1.19 -11.27 14.79
CA LYS A 311 -0.82 -10.71 13.47
C LYS A 311 0.63 -10.23 13.44
N TYR A 312 1.10 -9.52 14.47
CA TYR A 312 2.47 -9.03 14.48
C TYR A 312 3.50 -10.15 14.65
N LEU A 313 3.19 -11.20 15.43
CA LEU A 313 4.04 -12.39 15.53
C LEU A 313 4.12 -13.14 14.18
N ALA A 314 2.99 -13.27 13.47
CA ALA A 314 2.95 -13.82 12.12
C ALA A 314 3.83 -13.00 11.15
N ASP A 315 3.74 -11.66 11.21
CA ASP A 315 4.58 -10.77 10.40
C ASP A 315 6.08 -10.92 10.71
N LEU A 316 6.45 -11.01 11.98
CA LEU A 316 7.85 -11.25 12.38
C LEU A 316 8.37 -12.58 11.84
N TRP A 317 7.54 -13.62 11.85
CA TRP A 317 7.89 -14.93 11.32
C TRP A 317 8.04 -14.90 9.80
N LEU A 318 7.12 -14.25 9.09
CA LEU A 318 7.13 -14.13 7.62
C LEU A 318 8.23 -13.18 7.09
N MET A 319 8.70 -12.23 7.91
CA MET A 319 9.81 -11.35 7.52
C MET A 319 11.16 -12.06 7.52
N ASP A 320 11.29 -13.17 8.25
CA ASP A 320 12.52 -13.96 8.28
C ASP A 320 12.57 -14.93 7.08
N LYS A 321 13.46 -14.65 6.13
CA LYS A 321 13.64 -15.45 4.91
C LYS A 321 14.03 -16.90 5.20
N GLU A 322 14.63 -17.18 6.36
CA GLU A 322 14.95 -18.56 6.77
C GLU A 322 13.69 -19.42 6.95
N ASN A 323 12.52 -18.80 7.14
CA ASN A 323 11.25 -19.50 7.31
C ASN A 323 10.52 -19.77 5.98
N TRP A 324 10.94 -19.19 4.86
CA TRP A 324 10.16 -19.24 3.61
C TRP A 324 10.10 -20.64 2.99
N ASP A 325 11.09 -21.48 3.26
CA ASP A 325 11.14 -22.89 2.84
C ASP A 325 10.34 -23.83 3.76
N THR A 326 9.60 -23.29 4.73
CA THR A 326 8.76 -24.11 5.62
C THR A 326 7.76 -24.90 4.79
N LYS A 327 7.82 -26.23 4.91
CA LYS A 327 6.99 -27.14 4.13
C LYS A 327 5.51 -26.79 4.27
N GLY A 328 4.86 -26.53 3.14
CA GLY A 328 3.43 -26.23 3.05
C GLY A 328 3.11 -24.74 3.05
N LEU A 329 4.06 -23.86 3.43
CA LEU A 329 3.84 -22.41 3.47
C LEU A 329 3.45 -21.86 2.10
N VAL A 330 4.25 -22.16 1.08
CA VAL A 330 3.91 -21.94 -0.34
C VAL A 330 3.78 -23.28 -1.02
N SER A 331 2.69 -23.49 -1.76
CA SER A 331 2.45 -24.70 -2.54
C SER A 331 2.25 -24.39 -4.01
N VAL A 332 2.68 -25.30 -4.89
CA VAL A 332 2.39 -25.21 -6.33
C VAL A 332 1.17 -26.07 -6.61
N ILE A 333 0.03 -25.44 -6.88
CA ILE A 333 -1.23 -26.11 -7.23
C ILE A 333 -1.16 -26.63 -8.67
N SER A 334 -0.64 -25.82 -9.60
CA SER A 334 -0.52 -26.19 -11.00
C SER A 334 0.53 -25.35 -11.73
N VAL A 335 1.12 -25.91 -12.78
CA VAL A 335 1.89 -25.16 -13.78
C VAL A 335 1.42 -25.60 -15.16
N LYS A 336 0.94 -24.66 -15.98
CA LYS A 336 0.46 -24.94 -17.33
C LYS A 336 1.14 -24.03 -18.34
N ASP A 337 1.57 -24.62 -19.46
CA ASP A 337 1.87 -23.83 -20.66
C ASP A 337 0.54 -23.30 -21.22
N ILE A 338 0.50 -22.01 -21.53
CA ILE A 338 -0.67 -21.34 -22.09
C ILE A 338 -0.27 -20.57 -23.36
N ASP A 339 -1.24 -20.26 -24.20
CA ASP A 339 -1.06 -19.40 -25.36
C ASP A 339 -1.69 -18.02 -25.15
N ALA A 340 -1.55 -17.16 -26.15
CA ALA A 340 -2.08 -15.80 -26.10
C ALA A 340 -3.61 -15.77 -26.02
N ASP A 341 -4.30 -16.71 -26.67
CA ASP A 341 -5.76 -16.78 -26.67
C ASP A 341 -6.28 -17.17 -25.28
N THR A 342 -5.64 -18.14 -24.62
CA THR A 342 -5.92 -18.53 -23.23
C THR A 342 -5.71 -17.36 -22.28
N LEU A 343 -4.59 -16.63 -22.41
CA LEU A 343 -4.36 -15.44 -21.59
C LEU A 343 -5.46 -14.41 -21.81
N SER A 344 -5.77 -14.05 -23.05
CA SER A 344 -6.84 -13.09 -23.36
C SER A 344 -8.21 -13.53 -22.83
N GLU A 345 -8.50 -14.83 -22.79
CA GLU A 345 -9.71 -15.37 -22.18
C GLU A 345 -9.72 -15.21 -20.65
N MET A 346 -8.58 -15.45 -19.98
CA MET A 346 -8.45 -15.24 -18.53
C MET A 346 -8.62 -13.77 -18.14
N GLU A 347 -8.24 -12.82 -19.00
CA GLU A 347 -8.31 -11.37 -18.76
C GLU A 347 -9.74 -10.80 -18.82
N LEU A 348 -10.72 -11.57 -19.31
CA LEU A 348 -12.12 -11.15 -19.42
C LEU A 348 -12.82 -11.19 -18.06
N ALA A 349 -13.55 -10.12 -17.73
CA ALA A 349 -14.23 -9.96 -16.44
C ALA A 349 -15.27 -11.06 -16.12
N ASP A 350 -15.90 -11.65 -17.14
CA ASP A 350 -16.93 -12.67 -16.97
C ASP A 350 -16.37 -14.10 -16.85
N ASN A 351 -15.04 -14.26 -16.91
CA ASN A 351 -14.38 -15.56 -16.86
C ASN A 351 -13.66 -15.77 -15.53
N ASN A 352 -13.90 -16.93 -14.91
CA ASN A 352 -13.05 -17.39 -13.82
C ASN A 352 -11.74 -17.96 -14.41
N PRO A 353 -10.56 -17.37 -14.11
CA PRO A 353 -9.29 -17.80 -14.72
C PRO A 353 -8.92 -19.25 -14.37
N TYR A 354 -9.39 -19.79 -13.24
CA TYR A 354 -9.21 -21.20 -12.90
C TYR A 354 -10.06 -22.14 -13.76
N VAL A 355 -11.25 -21.71 -14.17
CA VAL A 355 -12.09 -22.47 -15.12
C VAL A 355 -11.45 -22.48 -16.50
N VAL A 356 -10.93 -21.33 -16.96
CA VAL A 356 -10.19 -21.22 -18.23
C VAL A 356 -8.96 -22.15 -18.23
N LEU A 357 -8.24 -22.22 -17.10
CA LEU A 357 -7.14 -23.16 -16.92
C LEU A 357 -7.59 -24.61 -16.72
N GLY A 358 -8.89 -24.92 -16.65
CA GLY A 358 -9.42 -26.27 -16.42
C GLY A 358 -9.05 -26.84 -15.04
N LEU A 359 -8.97 -25.98 -14.03
CA LEU A 359 -8.75 -26.33 -12.61
C LEU A 359 -10.05 -26.32 -11.80
N LEU A 360 -11.10 -25.67 -12.32
CA LEU A 360 -12.45 -25.67 -11.76
C LEU A 360 -13.48 -26.05 -12.83
N ASN A 361 -14.61 -26.63 -12.40
CA ASN A 361 -15.73 -26.95 -13.27
C ASN A 361 -16.65 -25.73 -13.44
N SER A 362 -17.13 -25.47 -14.66
CA SER A 362 -18.01 -24.33 -14.97
C SER A 362 -19.36 -24.33 -14.24
N THR A 363 -19.75 -25.44 -13.60
CA THR A 363 -21.00 -25.57 -12.84
C THR A 363 -20.88 -25.16 -11.39
N GLU A 364 -19.66 -25.06 -10.83
CA GLU A 364 -19.43 -24.67 -9.44
C GLU A 364 -19.49 -23.15 -9.23
N SER A 365 -19.35 -22.35 -10.30
CA SER A 365 -19.32 -20.88 -10.26
C SER A 365 -20.69 -20.18 -10.19
N THR A 366 -21.81 -20.93 -10.10
CA THR A 366 -23.18 -20.38 -10.18
C THR A 366 -23.98 -20.44 -8.88
N GLN A 367 -23.39 -20.81 -7.75
CA GLN A 367 -24.07 -20.63 -6.47
C GLN A 367 -23.91 -19.17 -6.01
N PRO A 368 -24.98 -18.36 -5.94
CA PRO A 368 -24.89 -17.00 -5.43
C PRO A 368 -24.49 -17.05 -3.95
N SER A 369 -23.62 -16.14 -3.53
CA SER A 369 -23.41 -15.86 -2.11
C SER A 369 -24.75 -15.43 -1.50
N GLU A 370 -25.28 -16.21 -0.57
CA GLU A 370 -26.37 -15.76 0.29
C GLU A 370 -25.85 -14.60 1.15
N ASN A 371 -26.35 -13.39 0.88
CA ASN A 371 -26.17 -12.22 1.75
C ASN A 371 -27.07 -12.31 2.97
#